data_AF-A0A7C3LP78-F1
#
_entry.id   AF-A0A7C3LP78-F1
#
_cell.length_a   1.000
_cell.length_b   1.000
_cell.length_c   1.000
_cell.angle_alpha   90.00
_cell.angle_beta   90.00
_cell.angle_gamma   90.00
#
_symmetry.space_group_name_H-M   'P 1'
#
loop_
_entity.id
_entity.type
_entity.pdbx_description
1 polymer ?
#
loop_
_entity_poly.entity_id
_entity_poly.type
_entity_poly.pdbx_seq_one_letter_code
_entity_poly.pdbx_strand_id
1 'polypeptide(L)' 'MLVVKTSSSEYVDFSDFQKLDLRVGLVESAERVPGSKKLIRLIVNLGDKGRRQLVAGLAEWYKPEDLVGKYIV' A
#
# COMPACT_ATOMS: atom_id res chain seq x y z
N MET A 1 -6.45 -0.92 31.39
CA MET A 1 -6.47 0.14 30.36
C MET A 1 -5.03 0.40 29.95
N LEU A 2 -4.58 -0.16 28.82
CA LEU A 2 -3.23 0.04 28.32
C LEU A 2 -3.22 1.30 27.46
N VAL A 3 -2.59 2.35 27.98
CA VAL A 3 -2.30 3.58 27.23
C VAL A 3 -1.11 3.29 26.33
N VAL A 4 -1.34 3.24 25.02
CA VAL A 4 -0.27 3.19 24.01
C VAL A 4 0.51 4.49 24.14
N LYS A 5 1.74 4.42 24.65
CA LYS A 5 2.66 5.55 24.70
C LYS A 5 3.12 5.87 23.28
N THR A 6 2.64 6.97 22.72
CA THR A 6 3.23 7.58 21.53
C THR A 6 4.56 8.19 21.95
N SER A 7 5.69 7.60 21.52
CA SER A 7 7.02 8.17 21.77
C SER A 7 7.15 9.52 21.08
N SER A 8 7.45 10.55 21.86
CA SER A 8 7.55 11.96 21.47
C SER A 8 8.91 12.29 20.82
N SER A 9 9.22 11.64 19.70
CA SER A 9 10.20 12.15 18.76
C SER A 9 9.43 12.58 17.53
N GLU A 10 9.09 13.87 17.45
CA GLU A 10 8.39 14.44 16.29
C GLU A 10 9.20 14.32 14.99
N TYR A 11 10.51 14.08 15.11
CA TYR A 11 11.44 13.92 14.02
C TYR A 11 12.11 12.54 14.05
N VAL A 12 12.41 12.05 12.85
CA VAL A 12 13.20 10.85 12.58
C VAL A 12 14.43 11.26 11.79
N ASP A 13 15.56 10.59 12.00
CA ASP A 13 16.77 10.89 11.25
C ASP A 13 16.59 10.58 9.76
N PHE A 14 17.21 11.39 8.90
CA PHE A 14 17.15 11.17 7.46
C PHE A 14 17.70 9.79 7.06
N SER A 15 18.70 9.29 7.79
CA SER A 15 19.29 7.96 7.58
C SER A 15 18.28 6.84 7.82
N ASP A 16 17.30 7.02 8.72
CA ASP A 16 16.24 6.05 8.94
C ASP A 16 15.21 6.08 7.82
N PHE A 17 14.86 7.27 7.30
CA PHE A 17 14.02 7.41 6.11
C PHE A 17 14.65 6.75 4.88
N GLN A 18 15.96 6.92 4.67
CA GLN A 18 16.70 6.35 3.54
C GLN A 18 16.70 4.81 3.52
N LYS A 19 16.42 4.14 4.64
CA LYS A 19 16.30 2.67 4.67
C LYS A 19 15.04 2.18 3.96
N LEU A 20 14.05 3.04 3.73
CA LEU A 20 12.80 2.68 3.05
C LEU A 20 12.99 2.67 1.52
N ASP A 21 12.74 1.53 0.88
CA ASP A 21 12.72 1.40 -0.58
C ASP A 21 11.32 1.73 -1.13
N LEU A 22 10.94 3.01 -1.08
CA LEU A 22 9.68 3.51 -1.63
C LEU A 22 9.77 3.62 -3.15
N ARG A 23 8.77 3.10 -3.87
CA ARG A 23 8.77 3.05 -5.34
C ARG A 23 7.39 3.34 -5.88
N VAL A 24 7.36 4.01 -7.03
CA VAL A 24 6.12 4.16 -7.80
C VAL A 24 5.90 2.86 -8.60
N GLY A 25 4.69 2.31 -8.52
CA GLY A 25 4.27 1.12 -9.25
C GLY A 25 2.97 1.33 -10.01
N LEU A 26 2.83 0.64 -11.15
CA LEU A 26 1.60 0.62 -11.95
C LEU A 26 0.70 -0.52 -11.49
N VAL A 27 -0.55 -0.22 -11.14
CA VAL A 27 -1.54 -1.27 -10.84
C VAL A 27 -1.97 -1.94 -12.15
N GLU A 28 -1.59 -3.21 -12.33
CA GLU A 28 -1.98 -4.01 -13.50
C GLU A 28 -3.30 -4.74 -13.31
N SER A 29 -3.61 -5.15 -12.08
CA SER A 29 -4.91 -5.72 -11.75
C SER A 29 -5.32 -5.44 -10.31
N ALA A 30 -6.63 -5.41 -10.10
CA ALA A 30 -7.24 -5.18 -8.80
C ALA A 30 -8.51 -6.03 -8.69
N GLU A 31 -8.75 -6.63 -7.52
CA GLU A 31 -9.96 -7.40 -7.25
C GLU A 31 -10.33 -7.37 -5.77
N ARG A 32 -11.61 -7.61 -5.45
CA ARG A 32 -12.03 -7.78 -4.05
C ARG A 32 -11.49 -9.09 -3.49
N VAL A 33 -11.02 -9.06 -2.25
CA VAL A 33 -10.62 -10.28 -1.55
C VAL A 33 -11.87 -11.05 -1.12
N PRO A 34 -12.04 -12.33 -1.51
CA PRO A 34 -13.17 -13.14 -1.08
C PRO A 34 -13.27 -13.22 0.45
N GLY A 35 -14.47 -13.08 1.00
CA GLY A 35 -14.70 -13.10 2.44
C GLY A 35 -14.34 -11.80 3.17
N SER A 36 -13.77 -10.80 2.49
CA SER A 36 -13.52 -9.48 3.08
C SER A 36 -14.40 -8.39 2.48
N LYS A 37 -14.99 -7.56 3.34
CA LYS A 37 -15.75 -6.38 2.91
C LYS A 37 -14.86 -5.17 2.61
N LYS A 38 -13.64 -5.15 3.16
CA LYS A 38 -12.77 -3.96 3.21
C LYS A 38 -11.51 -4.06 2.34
N LEU A 39 -11.14 -5.24 1.89
CA LEU A 39 -9.85 -5.48 1.26
C LEU A 39 -9.95 -5.61 -0.27
N ILE A 40 -9.00 -4.99 -0.96
CA ILE A 40 -8.71 -5.17 -2.38
C ILE A 40 -7.32 -5.79 -2.52
N ARG A 41 -7.21 -6.84 -3.33
CA ARG A 41 -5.94 -7.42 -3.78
C ARG A 41 -5.50 -6.71 -5.05
N LEU A 42 -4.24 -6.31 -5.10
CA LEU A 42 -3.63 -5.60 -6.22
C LEU A 42 -2.43 -6.39 -6.73
N ILE A 43 -2.24 -6.40 -8.05
CA ILE A 43 -0.96 -6.76 -8.67
C ILE A 43 -0.35 -5.47 -9.22
N VAL A 44 0.82 -5.13 -8.70
CA VAL A 44 1.53 -3.88 -9.01
C VAL A 44 2.85 -4.19 -9.69
N ASN A 45 3.06 -3.58 -10.85
CA ASN A 45 4.29 -3.67 -11.61
C ASN A 45 5.26 -2.56 -11.20
N LEU A 46 6.46 -2.96 -10.78
CA LEU A 46 7.55 -2.09 -10.33
C LEU A 46 8.68 -1.98 -11.37
N GLY A 47 8.35 -2.18 -12.66
CA GLY A 47 9.30 -2.19 -13.77
C GLY A 47 10.29 -3.35 -13.63
N ASP A 48 11.58 -3.05 -13.64
CA ASP A 48 12.67 -4.03 -13.56
C ASP A 48 12.68 -4.85 -12.27
N LYS A 49 11.98 -4.39 -11.23
CA LYS A 49 11.81 -5.13 -9.96
C LYS A 49 10.69 -6.17 -10.02
N GLY A 50 9.99 -6.28 -11.14
CA GLY A 50 8.92 -7.23 -11.37
C GLY A 50 7.60 -6.84 -10.71
N ARG A 51 6.73 -7.83 -10.53
CA ARG A 51 5.37 -7.67 -10.01
C ARG A 51 5.31 -8.03 -8.53
N ARG A 52 4.49 -7.31 -7.77
CA ARG A 52 4.17 -7.64 -6.37
C ARG A 52 2.67 -7.69 -6.15
N GLN A 53 2.25 -8.62 -5.29
CA GLN A 53 0.88 -8.68 -4.81
C GLN A 53 0.77 -7.87 -3.52
N LEU A 54 -0.21 -6.98 -3.45
CA LEU A 54 -0.55 -6.19 -2.27
C LEU A 54 -1.99 -6.48 -1.85
N VAL A 55 -2.30 -6.31 -0.57
CA VAL A 55 -3.68 -6.33 -0.06
C VAL A 55 -3.89 -5.06 0.75
N ALA A 56 -4.84 -4.22 0.34
CA ALA A 56 -5.06 -2.91 0.93
C ALA A 56 -6.53 -2.70 1.33
N GLY A 57 -6.75 -1.96 2.42
CA GLY A 57 -8.06 -1.60 2.96
C GLY A 57 -8.82 -0.54 2.17
N LEU A 58 -8.86 -0.66 0.84
CA LEU A 58 -9.36 0.38 -0.07
C LEU A 58 -10.83 0.19 -0.45
N ALA A 59 -11.46 -0.94 -0.11
CA ALA A 59 -12.74 -1.33 -0.70
C ALA A 59 -13.96 -0.52 -0.23
N GLU A 60 -13.79 0.33 0.79
CA GLU A 60 -14.80 1.31 1.25
C GLU A 60 -14.76 2.61 0.42
N TRP A 61 -13.65 2.88 -0.26
CA TRP A 61 -13.37 4.17 -0.92
C TRP A 61 -13.20 4.04 -2.44
N TYR A 62 -12.72 2.91 -2.92
CA TYR A 62 -12.43 2.66 -4.33
C TYR A 62 -13.06 1.34 -4.78
N LYS A 63 -13.52 1.30 -6.03
CA LYS A 63 -13.78 0.03 -6.71
C LYS A 63 -12.47 -0.48 -7.31
N PRO A 64 -12.29 -1.81 -7.47
CA PRO A 64 -11.07 -2.34 -8.07
C PRO A 64 -10.77 -1.75 -9.46
N GLU A 65 -11.80 -1.53 -10.28
CA GLU A 65 -11.66 -1.02 -11.64
C GLU A 65 -11.12 0.42 -11.66
N ASP A 66 -11.39 1.20 -10.61
CA ASP A 66 -10.87 2.56 -10.47
C ASP A 66 -9.34 2.56 -10.22
N LEU A 67 -8.76 1.44 -9.77
CA LEU A 67 -7.35 1.35 -9.39
C LEU A 67 -6.46 0.89 -10.55
N VAL A 68 -6.99 0.10 -11.49
CA VAL A 68 -6.23 -0.41 -12.64
C VAL A 68 -5.73 0.75 -13.50
N GLY A 69 -4.44 0.73 -13.86
CA GLY A 69 -3.80 1.79 -14.64
C GLY A 69 -3.32 2.98 -13.81
N LYS A 70 -3.60 3.02 -12.49
CA LYS A 70 -3.05 4.07 -11.62
C LYS A 70 -1.61 3.76 -11.22
N TYR A 71 -0.83 4.83 -11.08
CA TYR A 71 0.47 4.80 -10.42
C TYR A 71 0.30 5.09 -8.92
N ILE A 72 0.85 4.23 -8.08
CA ILE A 72 0.79 4.33 -6.60
C ILE A 72 2.18 4.18 -5.99
N VAL A 73 2.35 4.59 -4.73
CA VAL A 73 3.57 4.39 -3.92
C VAL A 73 3.26 3.44 -2.78
#